data_AF-A0A2Z6EX05-F1
#
_entry.id   AF-A0A2Z6EX05-F1
#
_cell.length_a   1.000
_cell.length_b   1.000
_cell.length_c   1.000
_cell.angle_alpha   90.00
_cell.angle_beta   90.00
_cell.angle_gamma   90.00
#
_symmetry.space_group_name_H-M   'P 1'
#
loop_
_entity.id
_entity.type
_entity.pdbx_description
1 polymer ?
#
loop_
_entity_poly.entity_id
_entity_poly.type
_entity_poly.pdbx_seq_one_letter_code
_entity_poly.pdbx_strand_id
1 'polypeptide(L)'
;MQTLFHYAKRLSSWLSAVPSRVSRQKPEKVHIGMIPLPVFGLIWLCILSFIALGEVPGDLSVMLAVVAVLGFSCAEIGKHIPVLRYLGGPVMVTVLLPSYWVHSELMPIELESSIRAFWESTNILYLFTVTVVVGGILSMERSLLIKGFVRLFVPLAAGSIAAAIVGTLTGMALGLSAHHTFFFIVIPIMAGGLGEGAIPLTLGYAAILHTSQPELFAQVMPPIVLGNLTAVACAGMLHRLGQLNSDLSQLGQKLSAGHLKSRPTDSTPAALMESLASVGMVALSLYMVLRITHKFVGRIAREVVNNCILYKHCSFTC
;
A
#
# COMPACT_ATOMS: atom_id res chain seq x y z
N MET A 1 28.30 36.14 -9.86
CA MET A 1 28.76 36.00 -8.46
C MET A 1 27.86 36.74 -7.45
N GLN A 2 27.24 37.87 -7.81
CA GLN A 2 26.28 38.60 -6.95
C GLN A 2 24.91 37.90 -6.76
N THR A 3 24.49 37.03 -7.68
CA THR A 3 23.21 36.30 -7.63
C THR A 3 23.19 35.16 -6.59
N LEU A 4 24.32 34.51 -6.35
CA LEU A 4 24.45 33.43 -5.35
C LEU A 4 24.40 33.96 -3.92
N PHE A 5 25.00 35.13 -3.66
CA PHE A 5 24.98 35.76 -2.34
C PHE A 5 23.58 36.28 -1.96
N HIS A 6 22.79 36.69 -2.96
CA HIS A 6 21.39 37.08 -2.77
C HIS A 6 20.48 35.89 -2.45
N TYR A 7 20.78 34.70 -2.99
CA TYR A 7 20.02 33.47 -2.73
C TYR A 7 20.29 32.92 -1.31
N ALA A 8 21.54 32.97 -0.84
CA ALA A 8 21.92 32.52 0.51
C ALA A 8 21.32 33.40 1.63
N LYS A 9 21.29 34.72 1.44
CA LYS A 9 20.70 35.66 2.42
C LYS A 9 19.16 35.56 2.45
N ARG A 10 18.54 35.20 1.31
CA ARG A 10 17.10 34.89 1.23
C ARG A 10 16.79 33.53 1.86
N LEU A 11 17.68 32.54 1.74
CA LEU A 11 17.53 31.24 2.39
C LEU A 11 17.49 31.35 3.93
N SER A 12 18.32 32.22 4.51
CA SER A 12 18.33 32.45 5.96
C SER A 12 17.07 33.20 6.44
N SER A 13 16.57 34.15 5.65
CA SER A 13 15.30 34.83 5.96
C SER A 13 14.08 33.91 5.77
N TRP A 14 14.15 32.92 4.87
CA TRP A 14 13.14 31.87 4.67
C TRP A 14 13.12 30.82 5.80
N LEU A 15 14.25 30.57 6.46
CA LEU A 15 14.33 29.75 7.68
C LEU A 15 13.69 30.44 8.89
N SER A 16 13.83 31.77 9.01
CA SER A 16 13.26 32.55 10.13
C SER A 16 11.81 32.97 9.92
N ALA A 17 11.31 32.98 8.69
CA ALA A 17 9.94 33.42 8.36
C ALA A 17 8.92 32.27 8.30
N VAL A 18 9.21 31.13 8.95
CA VAL A 18 8.23 30.06 9.14
C VAL A 18 7.17 30.57 10.12
N PRO A 19 5.94 30.88 9.69
CA PRO A 19 4.85 31.04 10.62
C PRO A 19 4.51 29.63 11.06
N SER A 20 5.03 29.22 12.22
CA SER A 20 4.59 28.03 12.94
C SER A 20 3.15 28.25 13.44
N ARG A 21 2.18 28.40 12.54
CA ARG A 21 0.77 28.24 12.90
C ARG A 21 0.45 26.75 12.93
N VAL A 22 1.09 26.07 13.89
CA VAL A 22 0.43 25.00 14.62
C VAL A 22 -0.80 25.67 15.21
N SER A 23 -1.97 25.37 14.64
CA SER A 23 -3.23 25.65 15.29
C SER A 23 -3.15 25.02 16.68
N ARG A 24 -2.90 25.86 17.70
CA ARG A 24 -3.08 25.52 19.10
C ARG A 24 -4.56 25.24 19.27
N GLN A 25 -4.94 23.98 19.10
CA GLN A 25 -6.24 23.52 19.59
C GLN A 25 -6.20 23.57 21.12
N LYS A 26 -7.21 24.24 21.67
CA LYS A 26 -7.52 24.38 23.10
C LYS A 26 -7.41 23.04 23.85
N PRO A 27 -7.04 23.05 25.15
CA PRO A 27 -6.99 21.84 25.96
C PRO A 27 -8.40 21.44 26.38
N GLU A 28 -9.14 20.77 25.49
CA GLU A 28 -10.33 19.98 25.85
C GLU A 28 -10.34 18.72 25.00
N LYS A 29 -10.04 17.59 25.67
CA LYS A 29 -10.02 16.20 25.16
C LYS A 29 -8.99 15.96 24.05
N VAL A 30 -7.79 15.55 24.47
CA VAL A 30 -6.77 14.98 23.58
C VAL A 30 -7.39 13.77 22.86
N HIS A 31 -7.60 13.87 21.55
CA HIS A 31 -8.04 12.77 20.70
C HIS A 31 -6.80 12.17 20.03
N ILE A 32 -6.56 10.86 20.24
CA ILE A 32 -5.54 10.12 19.48
C ILE A 32 -6.23 9.55 18.25
N GLY A 33 -6.08 10.23 17.10
CA GLY A 33 -6.71 9.82 15.84
C GLY A 33 -8.24 10.00 15.80
N MET A 34 -8.95 9.00 15.26
CA MET A 34 -10.42 8.99 15.06
C MET A 34 -11.19 8.38 16.25
N ILE A 35 -10.48 7.85 17.26
CA ILE A 35 -11.05 7.13 18.40
C ILE A 35 -11.01 8.02 19.66
N PRO A 36 -12.09 8.10 20.47
CA PRO A 36 -12.04 8.79 21.75
C PRO A 36 -10.99 8.16 22.68
N LEU A 37 -10.14 8.97 23.31
CA LEU A 37 -9.13 8.55 24.28
C LEU A 37 -9.63 7.49 25.30
N PRO A 38 -10.84 7.59 25.89
CA PRO A 38 -11.31 6.58 26.83
C PRO A 38 -11.55 5.21 26.20
N VAL A 39 -12.00 5.16 24.94
CA VAL A 39 -12.24 3.90 24.21
C VAL A 39 -10.90 3.25 23.84
N PHE A 40 -9.93 4.06 23.44
CA PHE A 40 -8.58 3.59 23.14
C PHE A 40 -7.91 2.97 24.38
N GLY A 41 -8.00 3.64 25.54
CA GLY A 41 -7.47 3.12 26.80
C GLY A 41 -8.15 1.82 27.25
N LEU A 42 -9.47 1.71 27.06
CA LEU A 42 -10.22 0.49 27.38
C LEU A 42 -9.75 -0.70 26.53
N ILE A 43 -9.61 -0.52 25.22
CA ILE A 43 -9.15 -1.61 24.34
C ILE A 43 -7.71 -2.00 24.67
N TRP A 44 -6.83 -1.03 24.96
CA TRP A 44 -5.46 -1.32 25.41
C TRP A 44 -5.44 -2.15 26.70
N LEU A 45 -6.31 -1.83 27.66
CA LEU A 45 -6.46 -2.59 28.90
C LEU A 45 -6.97 -4.02 28.63
N CYS A 46 -7.94 -4.19 27.73
CA CYS A 46 -8.39 -5.52 27.32
C CYS A 46 -7.26 -6.34 26.68
N ILE A 47 -6.45 -5.72 25.81
CA ILE A 47 -5.30 -6.39 25.17
C ILE A 47 -4.28 -6.83 26.21
N LEU A 48 -3.93 -5.95 27.16
CA LEU A 48 -3.03 -6.29 28.27
C LEU A 48 -3.57 -7.43 29.12
N SER A 49 -4.88 -7.45 29.39
CA SER A 49 -5.52 -8.56 30.09
C SER A 49 -5.42 -9.86 29.29
N PHE A 50 -5.71 -9.87 27.99
CA PHE A 50 -5.56 -11.08 27.16
C PHE A 50 -4.12 -11.60 27.11
N ILE A 51 -3.13 -10.70 27.06
CA ILE A 51 -1.71 -11.07 27.14
C ILE A 51 -1.38 -11.66 28.51
N ALA A 52 -1.90 -11.07 29.60
CA ALA A 52 -1.68 -11.58 30.96
C ALA A 52 -2.35 -12.94 31.22
N LEU A 53 -3.46 -13.24 30.54
CA LEU A 53 -4.13 -14.54 30.59
C LEU A 53 -3.46 -15.60 29.68
N GLY A 54 -2.51 -15.21 28.82
CA GLY A 54 -1.79 -16.13 27.92
C GLY A 54 -2.60 -16.68 26.75
N GLU A 55 -3.88 -16.30 26.61
CA GLU A 55 -4.75 -16.72 25.52
C GLU A 55 -5.34 -15.48 24.83
N VAL A 56 -4.84 -15.18 23.62
CA VAL A 56 -5.39 -14.12 22.79
C VAL A 56 -6.33 -14.76 21.76
N PRO A 57 -7.66 -14.60 21.91
CA PRO A 57 -8.62 -15.23 21.01
C PRO A 57 -8.45 -14.71 19.58
N GLY A 58 -8.30 -15.62 18.63
CA GLY A 58 -8.14 -15.35 17.19
C GLY A 58 -9.41 -14.90 16.48
N ASP A 59 -10.45 -14.48 17.22
CA ASP A 59 -11.71 -14.04 16.66
C ASP A 59 -11.56 -12.76 15.84
N LEU A 60 -12.30 -12.67 14.72
CA LEU A 60 -12.29 -11.51 13.81
C LEU A 60 -12.49 -10.17 14.55
N SER A 61 -13.40 -10.15 15.52
CA SER A 61 -13.72 -8.94 16.30
C SER A 61 -12.54 -8.48 17.15
N VAL A 62 -11.88 -9.43 17.85
CA VAL A 62 -10.76 -9.14 18.75
C VAL A 62 -9.52 -8.76 17.94
N MET A 63 -9.21 -9.52 16.89
CA MET A 63 -8.05 -9.25 16.03
C MET A 63 -8.16 -7.92 15.29
N LEU A 64 -9.35 -7.55 14.82
CA LEU A 64 -9.57 -6.24 14.20
C LEU A 64 -9.35 -5.09 15.19
N ALA A 65 -9.81 -5.24 16.43
CA ALA A 65 -9.58 -4.26 17.49
C ALA A 65 -8.09 -4.15 17.85
N VAL A 66 -7.39 -5.28 17.98
CA VAL A 66 -5.94 -5.35 18.24
C VAL A 66 -5.15 -4.63 17.16
N VAL A 67 -5.35 -5.00 15.88
CA VAL A 67 -4.63 -4.40 14.75
C VAL A 67 -4.96 -2.92 14.61
N ALA A 68 -6.22 -2.52 14.84
CA ALA A 68 -6.60 -1.11 14.81
C ALA A 68 -5.89 -0.30 15.90
N VAL A 69 -5.90 -0.77 17.15
CA VAL A 69 -5.25 -0.06 18.27
C VAL A 69 -3.74 0.00 18.09
N LEU A 70 -3.09 -1.11 17.73
CA LEU A 70 -1.65 -1.12 17.44
C LEU A 70 -1.31 -0.19 16.28
N GLY A 71 -2.10 -0.22 15.20
CA GLY A 71 -1.92 0.65 14.03
C GLY A 71 -2.08 2.13 14.36
N PHE A 72 -3.14 2.51 15.06
CA PHE A 72 -3.34 3.91 15.47
C PHE A 72 -2.30 4.38 16.48
N SER A 73 -1.86 3.50 17.39
CA SER A 73 -0.75 3.79 18.32
C SER A 73 0.53 4.14 17.55
N CYS A 74 0.92 3.28 16.61
CA CYS A 74 2.11 3.47 15.78
C CYS A 74 1.98 4.71 14.89
N ALA A 75 0.81 4.94 14.31
CA ALA A 75 0.55 6.10 13.47
C ALA A 75 0.65 7.41 14.26
N GLU A 76 0.18 7.45 15.51
CA GLU A 76 0.28 8.62 16.37
C GLU A 76 1.74 8.92 16.71
N ILE A 77 2.52 7.91 17.11
CA ILE A 77 3.97 8.04 17.31
C ILE A 77 4.64 8.60 16.05
N GLY A 78 4.27 8.08 14.88
CA GLY A 78 4.81 8.55 13.59
C GLY A 78 4.47 9.98 13.21
N LYS A 79 3.42 10.60 13.79
CA LYS A 79 3.11 12.03 13.59
C LYS A 79 4.02 12.94 14.41
N HIS A 80 4.47 12.48 15.57
CA HIS A 80 5.27 13.27 16.51
C HIS A 80 6.76 13.34 16.12
N ILE A 81 7.24 12.44 15.25
CA ILE A 81 8.64 12.45 14.78
C ILE A 81 8.81 13.49 13.65
N PRO A 82 9.55 14.60 13.88
CA PRO A 82 9.59 15.74 12.96
C PRO A 82 10.28 15.43 11.61
N VAL A 83 11.24 14.51 11.57
CA VAL A 83 11.94 14.11 10.34
C VAL A 83 11.04 13.23 9.47
N LEU A 84 10.38 12.25 10.07
CA LEU A 84 9.57 11.27 9.35
C LEU A 84 8.24 11.84 8.86
N ARG A 85 7.68 12.85 9.56
CA ARG A 85 6.40 13.48 9.21
C ARG A 85 6.30 13.92 7.74
N TYR A 86 7.41 14.34 7.15
CA TYR A 86 7.46 14.81 5.76
C TYR A 86 7.57 13.70 4.70
N LEU A 87 7.87 12.47 5.12
CA LEU A 87 8.08 11.30 4.26
C LEU A 87 6.93 10.28 4.38
N GLY A 88 5.76 10.71 4.86
CA GLY A 88 4.68 9.78 5.22
C GLY A 88 4.90 9.08 6.56
N GLY A 89 5.49 9.80 7.53
CA GLY A 89 5.88 9.29 8.85
C GLY A 89 4.89 8.37 9.55
N PRO A 90 3.58 8.69 9.61
CA PRO A 90 2.60 7.79 10.21
C PRO A 90 2.54 6.42 9.54
N VAL A 91 2.58 6.36 8.21
CA VAL A 91 2.57 5.10 7.45
C VAL A 91 3.88 4.34 7.65
N MET A 92 5.01 5.04 7.57
CA MET A 92 6.33 4.43 7.76
C MET A 92 6.51 3.80 9.14
N VAL A 93 6.16 4.52 10.20
CA VAL A 93 6.24 3.99 11.57
C VAL A 93 5.27 2.83 11.75
N THR A 94 4.08 2.89 11.16
CA THR A 94 3.10 1.79 11.25
C THR A 94 3.57 0.51 10.57
N VAL A 95 4.46 0.58 9.58
CA VAL A 95 5.04 -0.60 8.91
C VAL A 95 6.32 -1.07 9.60
N LEU A 96 7.24 -0.14 9.91
CA LEU A 96 8.56 -0.48 10.43
C LEU A 96 8.55 -0.82 11.93
N LEU A 97 7.72 -0.14 12.73
CA LEU A 97 7.73 -0.32 14.18
C LEU A 97 7.22 -1.71 14.61
N PRO A 98 6.10 -2.24 14.07
CA PRO A 98 5.69 -3.62 14.37
C PRO A 98 6.70 -4.65 13.87
N SER A 99 7.30 -4.41 12.70
CA SER A 99 8.34 -5.29 12.15
C SER A 99 9.58 -5.35 13.06
N TYR A 100 9.97 -4.21 13.64
CA TYR A 100 11.06 -4.14 14.61
C TYR A 100 10.71 -4.82 15.94
N TRP A 101 9.48 -4.68 16.43
CA TRP A 101 9.03 -5.36 17.66
C TRP A 101 9.03 -6.88 17.52
N VAL A 102 8.61 -7.40 16.37
CA VAL A 102 8.69 -8.85 16.06
C VAL A 102 10.15 -9.30 15.98
N HIS A 103 11.01 -8.53 15.32
CA HIS A 103 12.44 -8.88 15.21
C HIS A 103 13.19 -8.83 16.55
N SER A 104 12.82 -7.92 17.45
CA SER A 104 13.47 -7.74 18.76
C SER A 104 12.87 -8.61 19.86
N GLU A 105 11.94 -9.53 19.52
CA GLU A 105 11.22 -10.39 20.48
C GLU A 105 10.49 -9.60 21.60
N LEU A 106 10.15 -8.33 21.34
CA LEU A 106 9.41 -7.46 22.27
C LEU A 106 7.92 -7.77 22.31
N MET A 107 7.41 -8.48 21.29
CA MET A 107 6.01 -8.86 21.17
C MET A 107 5.78 -10.28 21.71
N PRO A 108 4.73 -10.53 22.52
CA PRO A 108 4.39 -11.88 22.97
C PRO A 108 4.12 -12.82 21.78
N ILE A 109 4.61 -14.07 21.88
CA ILE A 109 4.52 -15.07 20.81
C ILE A 109 3.05 -15.43 20.51
N GLU A 110 2.20 -15.40 21.54
CA GLU A 110 0.76 -15.64 21.45
C GLU A 110 0.07 -14.55 20.61
N LEU A 111 0.51 -13.29 20.75
CA LEU A 111 -0.03 -12.18 19.99
C LEU A 111 0.41 -12.25 18.52
N GLU A 112 1.68 -12.56 18.27
CA GLU A 112 2.21 -12.69 16.91
C GLU A 112 1.52 -13.84 16.16
N SER A 113 1.43 -15.01 16.79
CA SER A 113 0.82 -16.20 16.18
C SER A 113 -0.66 -15.99 15.90
N SER A 114 -1.42 -15.36 16.80
CA SER A 114 -2.82 -15.00 16.55
C SER A 114 -2.99 -14.01 15.40
N ILE A 115 -2.11 -13.00 15.27
CA ILE A 115 -2.14 -12.04 14.16
C ILE A 115 -1.80 -12.75 12.83
N ARG A 116 -0.79 -13.62 12.80
CA ARG A 116 -0.43 -14.41 11.61
C ARG A 116 -1.57 -15.34 11.19
N ALA A 117 -2.11 -16.10 12.12
CA ALA A 117 -3.22 -17.02 11.88
C ALA A 117 -4.46 -16.28 11.37
N PHE A 118 -4.76 -15.09 11.91
CA PHE A 118 -5.83 -14.23 11.44
C PHE A 118 -5.64 -13.80 9.98
N TRP A 119 -4.42 -13.38 9.63
CA TRP A 119 -4.07 -12.99 8.26
C TRP A 119 -4.22 -14.17 7.29
N GLU A 120 -3.65 -15.32 7.61
CA GLU A 120 -3.67 -16.49 6.72
C GLU A 120 -5.07 -17.10 6.56
N SER A 121 -5.87 -17.13 7.62
CA SER A 121 -7.19 -17.77 7.61
C SER A 121 -8.26 -16.93 6.90
N THR A 122 -8.32 -15.63 7.17
CA THR A 122 -9.56 -14.88 6.88
C THR A 122 -9.58 -14.27 5.48
N ASN A 123 -8.45 -14.27 4.75
CA ASN A 123 -8.35 -13.67 3.40
C ASN A 123 -8.90 -12.23 3.34
N ILE A 124 -8.86 -11.48 4.45
CA ILE A 124 -9.46 -10.14 4.57
C ILE A 124 -8.80 -9.15 3.61
N LEU A 125 -7.54 -9.37 3.21
CA LEU A 125 -6.83 -8.53 2.23
C LEU A 125 -7.61 -8.46 0.94
N TYR A 126 -8.07 -9.61 0.48
CA TYR A 126 -8.77 -9.73 -0.78
C TYR A 126 -10.11 -9.03 -0.72
N LEU A 127 -10.85 -9.23 0.37
CA LEU A 127 -12.11 -8.52 0.61
C LEU A 127 -11.89 -7.01 0.64
N PHE A 128 -10.92 -6.54 1.43
CA PHE A 128 -10.59 -5.12 1.58
C PHE A 128 -10.14 -4.49 0.26
N THR A 129 -9.26 -5.16 -0.48
CA THR A 129 -8.76 -4.69 -1.78
C THR A 129 -9.89 -4.58 -2.79
N VAL A 130 -10.80 -5.56 -2.86
CA VAL A 130 -11.96 -5.50 -3.76
C VAL A 130 -12.90 -4.37 -3.35
N THR A 131 -13.20 -4.20 -2.06
CA THR A 131 -14.05 -3.10 -1.60
C THR A 131 -13.45 -1.73 -1.94
N VAL A 132 -12.15 -1.54 -1.77
CA VAL A 132 -11.46 -0.28 -2.11
C VAL A 132 -11.47 -0.04 -3.62
N VAL A 133 -11.19 -1.05 -4.43
CA VAL A 133 -11.19 -0.93 -5.90
C VAL A 133 -12.60 -0.64 -6.43
N VAL A 134 -13.60 -1.41 -5.99
CA VAL A 134 -15.01 -1.23 -6.38
C VAL A 134 -15.53 0.13 -5.90
N GLY A 135 -15.22 0.50 -4.65
CA GLY A 135 -15.56 1.82 -4.10
C GLY A 135 -14.94 2.96 -4.90
N GLY A 136 -13.67 2.82 -5.30
CA GLY A 136 -12.99 3.79 -6.17
C GLY A 136 -13.63 3.93 -7.55
N ILE A 137 -13.99 2.81 -8.18
CA ILE A 137 -14.67 2.80 -9.49
C ILE A 137 -16.05 3.44 -9.41
N LEU A 138 -16.86 3.10 -8.39
CA LEU A 138 -18.21 3.65 -8.21
C LEU A 138 -18.18 5.15 -7.84
N SER A 139 -17.11 5.60 -7.19
CA SER A 139 -16.94 7.01 -6.82
C SER A 139 -16.56 7.91 -8.01
N MET A 140 -16.15 7.37 -9.15
CA MET A 140 -15.78 8.15 -10.34
C MET A 140 -16.96 8.33 -11.30
N GLU A 141 -17.04 9.50 -11.93
CA GLU A 141 -18.05 9.79 -12.95
C GLU A 141 -17.83 8.89 -14.20
N ARG A 142 -18.91 8.37 -14.79
CA ARG A 142 -18.81 7.39 -15.91
C ARG A 142 -18.09 7.94 -17.15
N SER A 143 -18.25 9.24 -17.40
CA SER A 143 -17.59 9.99 -18.49
C SER A 143 -16.06 10.05 -18.31
N LEU A 144 -15.61 10.13 -17.04
CA LEU A 144 -14.22 10.06 -16.64
C LEU A 144 -13.67 8.66 -16.72
N LEU A 145 -14.47 7.62 -16.45
CA LEU A 145 -13.97 6.25 -16.53
C LEU A 145 -13.55 5.89 -17.96
N ILE A 146 -14.38 6.26 -18.95
CA ILE A 146 -14.14 5.96 -20.37
C ILE A 146 -12.99 6.83 -20.94
N LYS A 147 -12.96 8.13 -20.62
CA LYS A 147 -11.89 9.04 -21.08
C LYS A 147 -10.60 8.92 -20.26
N GLY A 148 -10.74 8.44 -19.03
CA GLY A 148 -9.69 8.29 -18.03
C GLY A 148 -8.86 7.03 -18.23
N PHE A 149 -9.39 5.98 -18.86
CA PHE A 149 -8.61 4.76 -19.13
C PHE A 149 -7.33 5.07 -19.92
N VAL A 150 -7.43 5.80 -21.04
CA VAL A 150 -6.25 6.19 -21.84
C VAL A 150 -5.37 7.17 -21.06
N ARG A 151 -5.97 8.12 -20.33
CA ARG A 151 -5.23 9.11 -19.53
C ARG A 151 -4.51 8.54 -18.31
N LEU A 152 -4.94 7.39 -17.79
CA LEU A 152 -4.30 6.67 -16.70
C LEU A 152 -3.27 5.67 -17.25
N PHE A 153 -3.57 5.03 -18.38
CA PHE A 153 -2.67 4.09 -19.02
C PHE A 153 -1.39 4.76 -19.52
N VAL A 154 -1.47 5.95 -20.12
CA VAL A 154 -0.30 6.68 -20.65
C VAL A 154 0.76 6.98 -19.56
N PRO A 155 0.45 7.65 -18.43
CA PRO A 155 1.44 7.91 -17.39
C PRO A 155 1.90 6.63 -16.69
N LEU A 156 1.05 5.60 -16.58
CA LEU A 156 1.44 4.31 -16.01
C LEU A 156 2.46 3.60 -16.91
N ALA A 157 2.21 3.54 -18.21
CA ALA A 157 3.10 2.92 -19.19
C ALA A 157 4.41 3.70 -19.34
N ALA A 158 4.33 5.03 -19.46
CA ALA A 158 5.51 5.89 -19.53
C ALA A 158 6.35 5.80 -18.25
N GLY A 159 5.70 5.80 -17.08
CA GLY A 159 6.36 5.61 -15.79
C GLY A 159 7.02 4.23 -15.68
N SER A 160 6.36 3.18 -16.17
CA SER A 160 6.90 1.82 -16.19
C SER A 160 8.15 1.71 -17.07
N ILE A 161 8.13 2.31 -18.26
CA ILE A 161 9.28 2.31 -19.17
C ILE A 161 10.43 3.13 -18.56
N ALA A 162 10.13 4.30 -18.00
CA ALA A 162 11.13 5.12 -17.33
C ALA A 162 11.76 4.40 -16.12
N ALA A 163 10.95 3.74 -15.30
CA ALA A 163 11.41 2.95 -14.16
C ALA A 163 12.27 1.76 -14.62
N ALA A 164 11.88 1.07 -15.70
CA ALA A 164 12.65 0.00 -16.31
C ALA A 164 14.05 0.44 -16.75
N ILE A 165 14.12 1.56 -17.47
CA ILE A 165 15.38 2.11 -17.99
C ILE A 165 16.26 2.61 -16.84
N VAL A 166 15.72 3.49 -15.99
CA VAL A 166 16.49 4.08 -14.88
C VAL A 166 16.95 3.00 -13.92
N GLY A 167 16.06 2.11 -13.49
CA GLY A 167 16.38 1.01 -12.57
C GLY A 167 17.50 0.10 -13.08
N THR A 168 17.41 -0.32 -14.35
CA THR A 168 18.43 -1.17 -14.99
C THR A 168 19.77 -0.45 -15.10
N LEU A 169 19.77 0.84 -15.52
CA LEU A 169 20.99 1.64 -15.62
C LEU A 169 21.66 1.83 -14.25
N THR A 170 20.90 2.10 -13.19
CA THR A 170 21.48 2.20 -11.84
C THR A 170 22.07 0.87 -11.36
N GLY A 171 21.43 -0.28 -11.62
CA GLY A 171 22.01 -1.57 -11.24
C GLY A 171 23.27 -1.91 -12.03
N MET A 172 23.31 -1.58 -13.32
CA MET A 172 24.52 -1.70 -14.13
C MET A 172 25.66 -0.80 -13.63
N ALA A 173 25.35 0.43 -13.21
CA ALA A 173 26.33 1.35 -12.62
C ALA A 173 26.90 0.83 -11.29
N LEU A 174 26.14 0.03 -10.55
CA LEU A 174 26.57 -0.66 -9.33
C LEU A 174 27.36 -1.96 -9.60
N GLY A 175 27.60 -2.30 -10.87
CA GLY A 175 28.36 -3.49 -11.28
C GLY A 175 27.53 -4.77 -11.38
N LEU A 176 26.20 -4.69 -11.33
CA LEU A 176 25.32 -5.85 -11.54
C LEU A 176 25.05 -6.06 -13.04
N SER A 177 24.84 -7.31 -13.45
CA SER A 177 24.44 -7.62 -14.82
C SER A 177 23.06 -7.03 -15.13
N ALA A 178 22.89 -6.50 -16.34
CA ALA A 178 21.63 -5.92 -16.81
C ALA A 178 20.47 -6.92 -16.69
N HIS A 179 20.70 -8.19 -17.03
CA HIS A 179 19.72 -9.26 -16.92
C HIS A 179 19.31 -9.48 -15.47
N HIS A 180 20.28 -9.58 -14.56
CA HIS A 180 19.99 -9.82 -13.15
C HIS A 180 19.19 -8.66 -12.53
N THR A 181 19.61 -7.43 -12.80
CA THR A 181 18.94 -6.22 -12.30
C THR A 181 17.51 -6.13 -12.81
N PHE A 182 17.30 -6.34 -14.11
CA PHE A 182 15.98 -6.20 -14.71
C PHE A 182 14.98 -7.25 -14.18
N PHE A 183 15.37 -8.53 -14.20
CA PHE A 183 14.47 -9.63 -13.86
C PHE A 183 14.31 -9.86 -12.35
N PHE A 184 15.36 -9.67 -11.52
CA PHE A 184 15.30 -9.99 -10.09
C PHE A 184 15.11 -8.77 -9.18
N ILE A 185 15.24 -7.55 -9.70
CA ILE A 185 15.07 -6.32 -8.91
C ILE A 185 13.94 -5.47 -9.48
N VAL A 186 14.05 -5.04 -10.73
CA VAL A 186 13.14 -4.03 -11.31
C VAL A 186 11.73 -4.60 -11.56
N ILE A 187 11.62 -5.73 -12.26
CA ILE A 187 10.30 -6.35 -12.54
C ILE A 187 9.56 -6.72 -11.25
N PRO A 188 10.18 -7.36 -10.24
CA PRO A 188 9.49 -7.70 -9.00
C PRO A 188 8.98 -6.48 -8.22
N ILE A 189 9.75 -5.38 -8.19
CA ILE A 189 9.30 -4.11 -7.58
C ILE A 189 8.07 -3.54 -8.32
N MET A 190 8.00 -3.73 -9.64
CA MET A 190 6.89 -3.27 -10.48
C MET A 190 5.67 -4.21 -10.51
N ALA A 191 5.81 -5.45 -10.01
CA ALA A 191 4.80 -6.49 -10.16
C ALA A 191 3.50 -6.28 -9.36
N GLY A 192 3.37 -5.16 -8.62
CA GLY A 192 2.10 -4.80 -7.96
C GLY A 192 1.91 -5.37 -6.55
N GLY A 193 3.01 -5.72 -5.87
CA GLY A 193 2.99 -6.08 -4.45
C GLY A 193 3.44 -7.51 -4.15
N LEU A 194 3.57 -7.80 -2.84
CA LEU A 194 4.12 -9.05 -2.34
C LEU A 194 3.21 -10.26 -2.61
N GLY A 195 1.91 -10.15 -2.33
CA GLY A 195 0.96 -11.26 -2.50
C GLY A 195 0.54 -11.48 -3.95
N GLU A 196 0.08 -10.42 -4.63
CA GLU A 196 -0.53 -10.53 -5.96
C GLU A 196 0.46 -10.55 -7.11
N GLY A 197 1.65 -9.96 -6.91
CA GLY A 197 2.66 -9.82 -7.96
C GLY A 197 3.78 -10.85 -7.83
N ALA A 198 4.44 -10.87 -6.68
CA ALA A 198 5.67 -11.64 -6.51
C ALA A 198 5.44 -13.16 -6.57
N ILE A 199 4.33 -13.66 -6.03
CA ILE A 199 4.00 -15.10 -6.03
C ILE A 199 3.80 -15.63 -7.46
N PRO A 200 2.90 -15.09 -8.30
CA PRO A 200 2.73 -15.58 -9.67
C PRO A 200 3.97 -15.31 -10.54
N LEU A 201 4.69 -14.21 -10.31
CA LEU A 201 5.94 -13.92 -11.03
C LEU A 201 7.01 -14.99 -10.75
N THR A 202 7.24 -15.31 -9.48
CA THR A 202 8.22 -16.33 -9.08
C THR A 202 7.80 -17.74 -9.49
N LEU A 203 6.50 -18.02 -9.53
CA LEU A 203 5.97 -19.27 -10.10
C LEU A 203 6.26 -19.38 -11.60
N GLY A 204 6.07 -18.28 -12.34
CA GLY A 204 6.41 -18.20 -13.77
C GLY A 204 7.91 -18.36 -14.01
N TYR A 205 8.74 -17.74 -13.19
CA TYR A 205 10.20 -17.86 -13.28
C TYR A 205 10.68 -19.27 -12.93
N ALA A 206 10.13 -19.88 -11.88
CA ALA A 206 10.43 -21.26 -11.51
C ALA A 206 10.17 -22.25 -12.67
N ALA A 207 9.09 -22.04 -13.41
CA ALA A 207 8.75 -22.88 -14.58
C ALA A 207 9.74 -22.74 -15.75
N ILE A 208 10.37 -21.57 -15.91
CA ILE A 208 11.30 -21.28 -17.01
C ILE A 208 12.76 -21.58 -16.63
N LEU A 209 13.16 -21.19 -15.42
CA LEU A 209 14.52 -21.33 -14.89
C LEU A 209 14.78 -22.68 -14.22
N HIS A 210 13.76 -23.56 -14.13
CA HIS A 210 13.85 -24.87 -13.48
C HIS A 210 14.40 -24.81 -12.04
N THR A 211 14.19 -23.68 -11.36
CA THR A 211 14.65 -23.40 -9.99
C THR A 211 13.46 -23.46 -9.04
N SER A 212 13.71 -23.72 -7.76
CA SER A 212 12.64 -23.75 -6.76
C SER A 212 12.00 -22.37 -6.58
N GLN A 213 10.66 -22.32 -6.60
CA GLN A 213 9.90 -21.09 -6.32
C GLN A 213 10.29 -20.41 -5.00
N PRO A 214 10.44 -21.10 -3.86
CA PRO A 214 10.75 -20.44 -2.58
C PRO A 214 12.12 -19.76 -2.58
N GLU A 215 13.11 -20.30 -3.29
CA GLU A 215 14.44 -19.71 -3.39
C GLU A 215 14.42 -18.40 -4.20
N LEU A 216 13.70 -18.40 -5.33
CA LEU A 216 13.47 -17.18 -6.10
C LEU A 216 12.66 -16.14 -5.30
N PHE A 217 11.66 -16.57 -4.54
CA PHE A 217 10.86 -15.71 -3.70
C PHE A 217 11.69 -15.05 -2.59
N ALA A 218 12.55 -15.83 -1.91
CA ALA A 218 13.45 -15.31 -0.89
C ALA A 218 14.43 -14.27 -1.46
N GLN A 219 14.87 -14.43 -2.71
CA GLN A 219 15.76 -13.50 -3.37
C GLN A 219 15.08 -12.17 -3.75
N VAL A 220 13.83 -12.21 -4.23
CA VAL A 220 13.12 -10.99 -4.68
C VAL A 220 12.42 -10.23 -3.55
N MET A 221 12.20 -10.87 -2.39
CA MET A 221 11.48 -10.25 -1.26
C MET A 221 12.14 -8.97 -0.72
N PRO A 222 13.45 -8.96 -0.39
CA PRO A 222 14.08 -7.78 0.17
C PRO A 222 14.04 -6.55 -0.76
N PRO A 223 14.34 -6.67 -2.07
CA PRO A 223 14.17 -5.57 -3.03
C PRO A 223 12.74 -5.02 -3.08
N ILE A 224 11.71 -5.87 -3.06
CA ILE A 224 10.30 -5.45 -3.13
C ILE A 224 9.91 -4.63 -1.90
N VAL A 225 10.27 -5.11 -0.70
CA VAL A 225 9.94 -4.39 0.55
C VAL A 225 10.62 -3.03 0.58
N LEU A 226 11.91 -2.98 0.24
CA LEU A 226 12.66 -1.72 0.22
C LEU A 226 12.14 -0.76 -0.87
N GLY A 227 11.76 -1.29 -2.04
CA GLY A 227 11.15 -0.54 -3.12
C GLY A 227 9.83 0.10 -2.70
N ASN A 228 8.94 -0.68 -2.07
CA ASN A 228 7.66 -0.17 -1.56
C ASN A 228 7.84 0.88 -0.47
N LEU A 229 8.78 0.68 0.45
CA LEU A 229 9.11 1.67 1.47
C LEU A 229 9.60 2.97 0.83
N THR A 230 10.51 2.88 -0.13
CA THR A 230 11.03 4.05 -0.85
C THR A 230 9.92 4.76 -1.64
N ALA A 231 9.00 4.02 -2.26
CA ALA A 231 7.87 4.57 -2.99
C ALA A 231 6.95 5.40 -2.07
N VAL A 232 6.65 4.90 -0.86
CA VAL A 232 5.87 5.64 0.14
C VAL A 232 6.61 6.91 0.59
N ALA A 233 7.93 6.85 0.78
CA ALA A 233 8.74 8.01 1.13
C ALA A 233 8.71 9.09 0.03
N CYS A 234 8.89 8.65 -1.22
CA CYS A 234 8.82 9.51 -2.40
C CYS A 234 7.43 10.13 -2.57
N ALA A 235 6.36 9.37 -2.34
CA ALA A 235 4.98 9.88 -2.38
C ALA A 235 4.74 10.97 -1.31
N GLY A 236 5.24 10.75 -0.08
CA GLY A 236 5.19 11.75 0.99
C GLY A 236 5.96 13.02 0.65
N MET A 237 7.17 12.88 0.10
CA MET A 237 7.99 14.01 -0.34
C MET A 237 7.34 14.78 -1.49
N LEU A 238 6.77 14.07 -2.48
CA LEU A 238 6.06 14.68 -3.59
C LEU A 238 4.80 15.42 -3.13
N HIS A 239 4.06 14.87 -2.17
CA HIS A 239 2.92 15.54 -1.55
C HIS A 239 3.34 16.86 -0.89
N ARG A 240 4.47 16.87 -0.18
CA ARG A 240 5.02 18.09 0.41
C ARG A 240 5.46 19.10 -0.65
N LEU A 241 6.14 18.67 -1.70
CA LEU A 241 6.52 19.54 -2.83
C LEU A 241 5.30 20.14 -3.51
N GLY A 242 4.21 19.39 -3.64
CA GLY A 242 2.92 19.90 -4.12
C GLY A 242 2.35 21.00 -3.23
N GLN A 243 2.38 20.84 -1.91
CA GLN A 243 1.90 21.88 -0.98
C GLN A 243 2.75 23.16 -1.02
N LEU A 244 4.05 23.04 -1.26
CA LEU A 244 4.96 24.19 -1.33
C LEU A 244 4.83 24.96 -2.66
N ASN A 245 4.59 24.25 -3.76
CA ASN A 245 4.40 24.83 -5.07
C ASN A 245 2.91 24.86 -5.44
N SER A 246 2.25 25.96 -5.08
CA SER A 246 0.83 26.18 -5.35
C SER A 246 0.45 25.99 -6.81
N ASP A 247 1.34 26.29 -7.76
CA ASP A 247 1.07 26.13 -9.20
C ASP A 247 1.00 24.66 -9.64
N LEU A 248 1.83 23.78 -9.08
CA LEU A 248 1.80 22.33 -9.35
C LEU A 248 0.60 21.67 -8.66
N SER A 249 0.27 22.08 -7.44
CA SER A 249 -0.93 21.61 -6.74
C SER A 249 -2.21 22.10 -7.40
N GLN A 250 -2.24 23.34 -7.91
CA GLN A 250 -3.38 23.86 -8.67
C GLN A 250 -3.54 23.19 -10.03
N LEU A 251 -2.45 22.78 -10.69
CA LEU A 251 -2.54 21.98 -11.93
C LEU A 251 -3.15 20.59 -11.63
N GLY A 252 -2.72 19.93 -10.56
CA GLY A 252 -3.29 18.67 -10.10
C GLY A 252 -4.75 18.79 -9.66
N GLN A 253 -5.09 19.85 -8.93
CA GLN A 253 -6.48 20.16 -8.58
C GLN A 253 -7.29 20.58 -9.79
N LYS A 254 -6.77 21.24 -10.83
CA LYS A 254 -7.54 21.56 -12.05
C LYS A 254 -7.83 20.30 -12.90
N LEU A 255 -6.89 19.36 -12.93
CA LEU A 255 -7.12 18.01 -13.48
C LEU A 255 -8.17 17.22 -12.69
N SER A 256 -8.30 17.46 -11.38
CA SER A 256 -9.25 16.77 -10.48
C SER A 256 -10.58 17.52 -10.27
N ALA A 257 -10.61 18.84 -10.37
CA ALA A 257 -11.76 19.73 -10.10
C ALA A 257 -12.61 19.96 -11.35
N GLY A 258 -12.04 19.84 -12.56
CA GLY A 258 -12.84 19.61 -13.76
C GLY A 258 -13.54 18.24 -13.76
N HIS A 259 -13.34 17.43 -12.71
CA HIS A 259 -13.70 16.01 -12.59
C HIS A 259 -14.51 15.70 -11.31
N LEU A 260 -14.64 16.66 -10.40
CA LEU A 260 -15.47 16.59 -9.19
C LEU A 260 -16.44 17.77 -9.23
N LYS A 261 -17.41 17.74 -10.15
CA LYS A 261 -18.60 18.58 -9.98
C LYS A 261 -19.31 17.99 -8.77
N SER A 262 -19.09 18.60 -7.61
CA SER A 262 -19.73 18.23 -6.35
C SER A 262 -21.24 18.17 -6.60
N ARG A 263 -21.76 16.95 -6.68
CA ARG A 263 -23.20 16.73 -6.63
C ARG A 263 -23.63 17.26 -5.27
N PRO A 264 -24.58 18.20 -5.18
CA PRO A 264 -25.06 18.66 -3.88
C PRO A 264 -25.60 17.44 -3.14
N THR A 265 -24.96 17.08 -2.03
CA THR A 265 -25.34 15.95 -1.20
C THR A 265 -26.53 16.33 -0.33
N ASP A 266 -27.68 16.54 -0.95
CA ASP A 266 -28.96 16.58 -0.23
C ASP A 266 -29.43 15.14 0.00
N SER A 267 -28.63 14.37 0.74
CA SER A 267 -28.90 12.97 1.07
C SER A 267 -29.17 12.88 2.57
N THR A 268 -30.37 12.42 2.94
CA THR A 268 -30.67 12.08 4.33
C THR A 268 -29.70 11.02 4.86
N PRO A 269 -29.43 10.96 6.18
CA PRO A 269 -28.53 9.96 6.76
C PRO A 269 -28.94 8.51 6.40
N ALA A 270 -30.23 8.27 6.18
CA ALA A 270 -30.76 6.99 5.71
C ALA A 270 -30.30 6.64 4.28
N ALA A 271 -30.34 7.60 3.36
CA ALA A 271 -29.90 7.40 1.97
C ALA A 271 -28.39 7.09 1.85
N LEU A 272 -27.58 7.61 2.79
CA LEU A 272 -26.16 7.29 2.88
C LEU A 272 -25.92 5.85 3.34
N MET A 273 -26.66 5.38 4.36
CA MET A 273 -26.55 3.99 4.82
C MET A 273 -26.99 3.00 3.74
N GLU A 274 -28.07 3.30 3.02
CA GLU A 274 -28.55 2.48 1.91
C GLU A 274 -27.53 2.44 0.76
N SER A 275 -26.94 3.60 0.42
CA SER A 275 -25.86 3.68 -0.56
C SER A 275 -24.64 2.87 -0.13
N LEU A 276 -24.24 2.94 1.14
CA LEU A 276 -23.11 2.19 1.68
C LEU A 276 -23.37 0.68 1.63
N ALA A 277 -24.58 0.24 2.00
CA ALA A 277 -25.01 -1.15 1.91
C ALA A 277 -25.01 -1.65 0.46
N SER A 278 -25.49 -0.84 -0.48
CA SER A 278 -25.51 -1.19 -1.91
C SER A 278 -24.09 -1.38 -2.48
N VAL A 279 -23.15 -0.51 -2.12
CA VAL A 279 -21.73 -0.62 -2.53
C VAL A 279 -21.11 -1.88 -1.91
N GLY A 280 -21.41 -2.16 -0.64
CA GLY A 280 -20.95 -3.38 0.04
C GLY A 280 -21.44 -4.65 -0.64
N MET A 281 -22.73 -4.71 -1.00
CA MET A 281 -23.30 -5.84 -1.74
C MET A 281 -22.65 -6.03 -3.11
N VAL A 282 -22.47 -4.94 -3.88
CA VAL A 282 -21.81 -5.00 -5.18
C VAL A 282 -20.36 -5.47 -5.05
N ALA A 283 -19.63 -5.00 -4.04
CA ALA A 283 -18.26 -5.44 -3.78
C ALA A 283 -18.20 -6.95 -3.45
N LEU A 284 -19.11 -7.44 -2.61
CA LEU A 284 -19.21 -8.87 -2.26
C LEU A 284 -19.58 -9.73 -3.47
N SER A 285 -20.55 -9.29 -4.29
CA SER A 285 -20.91 -9.99 -5.53
C SER A 285 -19.74 -10.05 -6.51
N LEU A 286 -19.05 -8.93 -6.72
CA LEU A 286 -17.86 -8.89 -7.59
C LEU A 286 -16.71 -9.74 -7.05
N TYR A 287 -16.50 -9.76 -5.73
CA TYR A 287 -15.52 -10.64 -5.10
C TYR A 287 -15.84 -12.12 -5.36
N MET A 288 -17.10 -12.54 -5.22
CA MET A 288 -17.52 -13.91 -5.51
C MET A 288 -17.32 -14.26 -6.98
N VAL A 289 -17.68 -13.37 -7.90
CA VAL A 289 -17.42 -13.55 -9.34
C VAL A 289 -15.91 -13.67 -9.58
N LEU A 290 -15.09 -12.79 -9.01
CA LEU A 290 -13.63 -12.82 -9.15
C LEU A 290 -13.04 -14.13 -8.66
N ARG A 291 -13.51 -14.66 -7.52
CA ARG A 291 -13.07 -15.95 -6.96
C ARG A 291 -13.45 -17.12 -7.87
N ILE A 292 -14.65 -17.10 -8.46
CA ILE A 292 -15.09 -18.12 -9.43
C ILE A 292 -14.24 -18.03 -10.70
N THR A 293 -14.06 -16.82 -11.26
CA THR A 293 -13.22 -16.59 -12.44
C THR A 293 -11.78 -17.02 -12.18
N HIS A 294 -11.20 -16.73 -11.02
CA HIS A 294 -9.85 -17.16 -10.67
C HIS A 294 -9.73 -18.69 -10.60
N LYS A 295 -10.75 -19.40 -10.09
CA LYS A 295 -10.77 -20.87 -10.15
C LYS A 295 -10.87 -21.39 -11.58
N PHE A 296 -11.65 -20.74 -12.44
CA PHE A 296 -11.76 -21.11 -13.86
C PHE A 296 -10.47 -20.83 -14.64
N VAL A 297 -9.88 -19.64 -14.49
CA VAL A 297 -8.61 -19.26 -15.11
C VAL A 297 -7.47 -20.10 -14.56
N GLY A 298 -7.45 -20.41 -13.26
CA GLY A 298 -6.48 -21.32 -12.65
C GLY A 298 -6.63 -22.77 -13.12
N ARG A 299 -7.82 -23.18 -13.58
CA ARG A 299 -8.04 -24.47 -14.25
C ARG A 299 -7.45 -24.46 -15.66
N ILE A 300 -7.74 -23.41 -16.43
CA ILE A 300 -7.22 -23.19 -17.78
C ILE A 300 -5.69 -23.05 -17.76
N ALA A 301 -5.12 -22.31 -16.81
CA ALA A 301 -3.67 -22.16 -16.66
C ALA A 301 -2.99 -23.49 -16.31
N ARG A 302 -3.60 -24.32 -15.45
CA ARG A 302 -3.11 -25.67 -15.17
C ARG A 302 -3.17 -26.59 -16.39
N GLU A 303 -4.22 -26.45 -17.20
CA GLU A 303 -4.44 -27.24 -18.41
C GLU A 303 -3.48 -26.85 -19.55
N VAL A 304 -3.16 -25.55 -19.68
CA VAL A 304 -2.14 -25.04 -20.60
C VAL A 304 -0.73 -25.45 -20.16
N VAL A 305 -0.41 -25.39 -18.86
CA VAL A 305 0.89 -25.85 -18.33
C VAL A 305 1.05 -27.37 -18.51
N ASN A 306 0.02 -28.17 -18.21
CA ASN A 306 0.07 -29.62 -18.43
C ASN A 306 0.19 -29.97 -19.92
N ASN A 307 -0.49 -29.25 -20.81
CA ASN A 307 -0.33 -29.44 -22.25
C ASN A 307 1.04 -28.98 -22.78
N CYS A 308 1.66 -27.94 -22.19
CA CYS A 308 3.02 -27.52 -22.52
C CYS A 308 4.07 -28.54 -22.04
N ILE A 309 3.88 -29.17 -20.87
CA ILE A 309 4.75 -30.25 -20.39
C ILE A 309 4.60 -31.51 -21.26
N LEU A 310 3.38 -31.84 -21.70
CA LEU A 310 3.12 -32.94 -22.64
C LEU A 310 3.74 -32.71 -24.03
N TYR A 311 3.73 -31.47 -24.54
CA TYR A 311 4.38 -31.15 -25.82
C TYR A 311 5.92 -31.22 -25.74
N LYS A 312 6.53 -30.84 -24.61
CA LYS A 312 7.98 -30.99 -24.40
C LYS A 312 8.43 -32.44 -24.33
N HIS A 313 7.59 -33.36 -23.82
CA HIS A 313 7.91 -34.80 -23.83
C HIS A 313 7.71 -35.45 -25.20
N CYS A 314 6.84 -34.90 -26.07
CA CYS A 314 6.59 -35.45 -27.40
C CYS A 314 7.66 -35.03 -28.45
N SER A 315 8.40 -33.93 -28.24
CA SER A 315 9.51 -33.52 -29.13
C SER A 315 10.86 -34.16 -28.82
N PHE A 316 10.99 -35.00 -27.79
CA PHE A 316 12.24 -35.69 -27.44
C PHE A 316 12.24 -37.20 -27.79
N THR A 317 11.25 -37.67 -28.54
CA THR A 317 11.20 -39.04 -29.07
C THR A 317 11.02 -39.02 -30.60
N CYS A 318 12.03 -38.49 -31.29
CA CYS A 318 12.36 -38.78 -32.69
C CYS A 318 13.88 -38.77 -32.82
#